data_AF-A0A925H344-F1
#
_entry.id   AF-A0A925H344-F1
#
_cell.length_a   1.000
_cell.length_b   1.000
_cell.length_c   1.000
_cell.angle_alpha   90.00
_cell.angle_beta   90.00
_cell.angle_gamma   90.00
#
_symmetry.space_group_name_H-M   'P 1'
#
loop_
_entity.id
_entity.type
_entity.pdbx_description
1 polymer ?
#
loop_
_entity_poly.entity_id
_entity_poly.type
_entity_poly.pdbx_seq_one_letter_code
_entity_poly.pdbx_strand_id
1 'polypeptide(L)'
;MVIATAIDFDGSDQQRAPLGTIFSLQLAEARNAYETGGPDALRKTLERFRRLTDSEGVLTDAEGRDLVSGQIRTDLRDAARRRRRGTFAGKRGGTVIGRPSRDGQYFYFLTLQGRGVVRWFLQPEVHLAVLLVLTVLSYAFARYLTSPVRKLQIAVECFGRGDFGSRVRSTRQDELGQLARTFDQMADRIETLLDAERR
;
A
#
# COMPACT_ATOMS: atom_id res chain seq x y z
N MET A 1 -1.64 -3.50 4.19
CA MET A 1 -0.84 -4.37 5.07
C MET A 1 -0.64 -5.80 4.55
N VAL A 2 -1.46 -6.31 3.60
CA VAL A 2 -1.42 -7.72 3.14
C VAL A 2 -0.40 -7.99 2.01
N ILE A 3 -0.06 -6.99 1.19
CA ILE A 3 0.88 -7.17 0.06
C ILE A 3 2.35 -7.14 0.54
N ALA A 4 2.63 -6.42 1.63
CA ALA A 4 3.98 -6.37 2.21
C ALA A 4 4.34 -7.68 2.91
N THR A 5 3.43 -8.30 3.66
CA THR A 5 3.65 -9.59 4.36
C THR A 5 3.82 -10.77 3.41
N ALA A 6 3.32 -10.71 2.18
CA ALA A 6 3.61 -11.73 1.16
C ALA A 6 5.04 -11.66 0.60
N ILE A 7 5.75 -10.54 0.80
CA ILE A 7 7.09 -10.26 0.28
C ILE A 7 8.09 -9.98 1.43
N ASP A 8 7.63 -9.91 2.67
CA ASP A 8 8.46 -9.74 3.85
C ASP A 8 9.10 -11.07 4.23
N PHE A 9 10.22 -11.34 3.58
CA PHE A 9 11.05 -12.53 3.76
C PHE A 9 12.00 -12.37 4.96
N ASP A 10 11.52 -11.82 6.08
CA ASP A 10 12.31 -11.78 7.31
C ASP A 10 12.32 -13.18 7.96
N GLY A 11 13.53 -13.67 8.20
CA GLY A 11 13.82 -15.06 8.50
C GLY A 11 13.65 -15.43 9.97
N SER A 12 12.66 -14.87 10.68
CA SER A 12 12.41 -15.20 12.07
C SER A 12 11.11 -15.96 12.31
N ASP A 13 10.20 -16.03 11.33
CA ASP A 13 8.94 -16.75 11.52
C ASP A 13 8.82 -17.99 10.62
N GLN A 14 8.43 -19.07 11.26
CA GLN A 14 8.35 -20.43 10.74
C GLN A 14 7.14 -20.61 9.80
N GLN A 15 6.64 -19.54 9.17
CA GLN A 15 5.68 -19.62 8.08
C GLN A 15 6.44 -19.68 6.77
N ARG A 16 6.67 -20.91 6.30
CA ARG A 16 7.24 -21.22 4.99
C ARG A 16 6.33 -20.67 3.89
N ALA A 17 6.49 -19.40 3.55
CA ALA A 17 5.87 -18.85 2.35
C ALA A 17 6.26 -19.75 1.16
N PRO A 18 5.31 -20.20 0.32
CA PRO A 18 5.58 -21.18 -0.74
C PRO A 18 6.71 -20.74 -1.67
N LEU A 19 6.83 -19.43 -1.90
CA LEU A 19 7.92 -18.84 -2.67
C LEU A 19 9.30 -19.04 -2.01
N GLY A 20 9.42 -18.92 -0.68
CA GLY A 20 10.70 -19.04 0.02
C GLY A 20 11.36 -20.41 -0.14
N THR A 21 10.54 -21.46 -0.19
CA THR A 21 10.99 -22.83 -0.47
C THR A 21 11.57 -22.93 -1.88
N ILE A 22 10.89 -22.36 -2.88
CA ILE A 22 11.35 -22.32 -4.28
C ILE A 22 12.68 -21.56 -4.38
N PHE A 23 12.82 -20.43 -3.69
CA PHE A 23 14.09 -19.67 -3.66
C PHE A 23 15.25 -20.48 -3.08
N SER A 24 15.01 -21.19 -1.97
CA SER A 24 16.06 -22.03 -1.37
C SER A 24 16.45 -23.22 -2.26
N LEU A 25 15.48 -23.80 -2.97
CA LEU A 25 15.72 -24.86 -3.95
C LEU A 25 16.56 -24.33 -5.11
N GLN A 26 16.21 -23.17 -5.66
CA GLN A 26 16.95 -22.54 -6.76
C GLN A 26 18.39 -22.16 -6.37
N LEU A 27 18.61 -21.66 -5.16
CA LEU A 27 19.96 -21.41 -4.64
C LEU A 27 20.78 -22.71 -4.55
N ALA A 28 20.17 -23.80 -4.05
CA ALA A 28 20.84 -25.09 -3.96
C ALA A 28 21.16 -25.67 -5.35
N GLU A 29 20.23 -25.55 -6.30
CA GLU A 29 20.41 -25.98 -7.69
C GLU A 29 21.51 -25.18 -8.42
N ALA A 30 21.48 -23.85 -8.29
CA ALA A 30 22.50 -22.97 -8.87
C ALA A 30 23.89 -23.26 -8.30
N ARG A 31 24.00 -23.43 -6.98
CA ARG A 31 25.24 -23.84 -6.32
C ARG A 31 25.75 -25.17 -6.86
N ASN A 32 24.90 -26.19 -6.87
CA ASN A 32 25.29 -27.53 -7.31
C ASN A 32 25.74 -27.50 -8.78
N ALA A 33 25.05 -26.76 -9.64
CA ALA A 33 25.45 -26.58 -11.03
C ALA A 33 26.84 -25.92 -11.17
N TYR A 34 27.14 -24.92 -10.34
CA TYR A 34 28.46 -24.29 -10.32
C TYR A 34 29.56 -25.22 -9.79
N GLU A 35 29.31 -25.93 -8.69
CA GLU A 35 30.31 -26.83 -8.08
C GLU A 35 30.62 -28.05 -8.96
N THR A 36 29.64 -28.56 -9.71
CA THR A 36 29.81 -29.76 -10.56
C THR A 36 30.23 -29.45 -12.00
N GLY A 37 29.80 -28.32 -12.57
CA GLY A 37 30.01 -27.99 -13.99
C GLY A 37 30.48 -26.57 -14.26
N GLY A 38 30.89 -25.84 -13.22
CA GLY A 38 31.47 -24.50 -13.34
C GLY A 38 30.51 -23.42 -13.85
N PRO A 39 31.05 -22.30 -14.37
CA PRO A 39 30.28 -21.15 -14.84
C PRO A 39 29.29 -21.50 -15.97
N ASP A 40 29.65 -22.47 -16.83
CA ASP A 40 28.81 -22.86 -17.98
C ASP A 40 27.55 -23.60 -17.56
N ALA A 41 27.66 -24.51 -16.59
CA ALA A 41 26.51 -25.21 -16.03
C ALA A 41 25.61 -24.25 -15.24
N LEU A 42 26.22 -23.37 -14.44
CA LEU A 42 25.47 -22.32 -13.72
C LEU A 42 24.67 -21.43 -14.68
N ARG A 43 25.28 -20.98 -15.78
CA ARG A 43 24.60 -20.15 -16.79
C ARG A 43 23.35 -20.81 -17.34
N LYS A 44 23.45 -22.10 -17.72
CA LYS A 44 22.31 -22.88 -18.24
C LYS A 44 21.17 -22.96 -17.22
N THR A 45 21.49 -23.16 -15.94
CA THR A 45 20.50 -23.20 -14.86
C THR A 45 19.81 -21.85 -14.68
N LEU A 46 20.57 -20.75 -14.63
CA LEU A 46 20.01 -19.40 -14.46
C LEU A 46 19.17 -18.95 -15.67
N GLU A 47 19.59 -19.29 -16.89
CA GLU A 47 18.81 -19.02 -18.10
C GLU A 47 17.49 -19.78 -18.13
N ARG A 48 17.50 -21.05 -17.69
CA ARG A 48 16.27 -21.85 -17.56
C ARG A 48 15.30 -21.20 -16.59
N PHE A 49 15.79 -20.77 -15.43
CA PHE A 49 14.97 -20.09 -14.44
C PHE A 49 14.42 -18.76 -14.96
N ARG A 50 15.26 -17.94 -15.61
CA ARG A 50 14.85 -16.66 -16.20
C ARG A 50 13.70 -16.83 -17.21
N ARG A 51 13.75 -17.85 -18.07
CA ARG A 51 12.69 -18.13 -19.05
C ARG A 51 11.35 -18.48 -18.41
N LEU A 52 11.36 -19.07 -17.21
CA LEU A 52 10.16 -19.55 -16.53
C LEU A 52 9.54 -18.51 -15.59
N THR A 53 10.35 -17.64 -15.00
CA THR A 53 9.89 -16.72 -13.93
C THR A 53 10.02 -15.24 -14.32
N ASP A 54 10.51 -14.95 -15.54
CA ASP A 54 10.81 -13.59 -16.03
C ASP A 54 11.63 -12.75 -15.04
N SER A 55 12.41 -13.44 -14.20
CA SER A 55 13.16 -12.86 -13.10
C SER A 55 14.62 -13.23 -13.27
N GLU A 56 15.50 -12.26 -13.06
CA GLU A 56 16.93 -12.46 -13.26
C GLU A 56 17.57 -12.92 -11.95
N GLY A 57 18.05 -14.17 -11.93
CA GLY A 57 18.81 -14.75 -10.83
C GLY A 57 20.30 -14.57 -11.04
N VAL A 58 21.02 -14.17 -9.99
CA VAL A 58 22.47 -13.98 -10.00
C VAL A 58 23.05 -14.69 -8.79
N LEU A 59 24.02 -15.60 -9.02
CA LEU A 59 24.78 -16.24 -7.95
C LEU A 59 26.13 -15.54 -7.81
N THR A 60 26.46 -15.14 -6.59
CA THR A 60 27.69 -14.44 -6.24
C THR A 60 28.46 -15.14 -5.13
N ASP A 61 29.75 -14.84 -5.03
CA ASP A 61 30.56 -15.18 -3.85
C ASP A 61 30.30 -14.22 -2.67
N ALA A 62 30.99 -14.44 -1.56
CA ALA A 62 30.91 -13.60 -0.36
C ALA A 62 31.38 -12.14 -0.59
N GLU A 63 32.14 -11.87 -1.66
CA GLU A 63 32.64 -10.55 -2.00
C GLU A 63 31.72 -9.77 -2.95
N GLY A 64 30.72 -10.44 -3.52
CA GLY A 64 29.78 -9.90 -4.50
C GLY A 64 30.24 -10.03 -5.95
N ARG A 65 31.17 -10.95 -6.24
CA ARG A 65 31.55 -11.33 -7.61
C ARG A 65 30.53 -12.30 -8.16
N ASP A 66 30.02 -12.01 -9.34
CA ASP A 66 29.13 -12.90 -10.08
C ASP A 66 29.92 -14.11 -10.60
N LEU A 67 29.44 -15.31 -10.28
CA LEU A 67 30.10 -16.56 -10.61
C LEU A 67 29.92 -17.00 -12.06
N VAL A 68 28.98 -16.40 -12.80
CA VAL A 68 28.85 -16.64 -14.25
C VAL A 68 29.80 -15.75 -15.04
N SER A 69 29.78 -14.44 -14.76
CA SER A 69 30.57 -13.46 -15.52
C SER A 69 32.00 -13.27 -14.98
N GLY A 70 32.26 -13.68 -13.74
CA GLY A 70 33.51 -13.42 -13.02
C GLY A 70 33.69 -11.94 -12.62
N GLN A 71 32.74 -11.06 -12.95
CA GLN A 71 32.81 -9.64 -12.69
C GLN A 71 32.17 -9.26 -11.35
N ILE A 72 32.67 -8.20 -10.73
CA ILE A 72 32.08 -7.68 -9.49
C ILE A 72 30.81 -6.89 -9.84
N ARG A 73 29.68 -7.34 -9.32
CA ARG A 73 28.38 -6.67 -9.50
C ARG A 73 28.27 -5.49 -8.56
N THR A 74 28.65 -4.29 -9.02
CA THR A 74 28.66 -3.05 -8.20
C THR A 74 27.29 -2.66 -7.63
N ASP A 75 26.22 -3.12 -8.28
CA ASP A 75 24.83 -2.99 -7.84
C ASP A 75 24.46 -3.90 -6.65
N LEU A 76 25.13 -5.06 -6.53
CA LEU A 76 24.86 -6.10 -5.52
C LEU A 76 25.98 -6.27 -4.48
N ARG A 77 27.18 -5.74 -4.75
CA ARG A 77 28.38 -5.84 -3.89
C ARG A 77 28.12 -5.44 -2.46
N ASP A 78 27.49 -4.28 -2.26
CA ASP A 78 27.22 -3.78 -0.91
C ASP A 78 26.23 -4.66 -0.17
N ALA A 79 25.25 -5.22 -0.89
CA ALA A 79 24.28 -6.14 -0.32
C ALA A 79 24.93 -7.47 0.07
N ALA A 80 25.81 -8.02 -0.78
CA ALA A 80 26.59 -9.23 -0.50
C ALA A 80 27.51 -9.04 0.71
N ARG A 81 28.32 -7.97 0.73
CA ARG A 81 29.25 -7.67 1.83
C ARG A 81 28.56 -7.41 3.16
N ARG A 82 27.45 -6.68 3.15
CA ARG A 82 26.64 -6.44 4.36
C ARG A 82 25.76 -7.64 4.71
N ARG A 83 25.86 -8.74 3.96
CA ARG A 83 25.04 -9.96 4.10
C ARG A 83 23.55 -9.64 4.21
N ARG A 84 23.06 -8.67 3.44
CA ARG A 84 21.65 -8.26 3.45
C ARG A 84 20.78 -9.42 3.04
N ARG A 85 19.85 -9.79 3.91
CA ARG A 85 18.86 -10.85 3.70
C ARG A 85 17.50 -10.23 3.41
N GLY A 86 16.64 -10.98 2.75
CA GLY A 86 15.27 -10.57 2.48
C GLY A 86 15.16 -9.58 1.32
N THR A 87 14.08 -8.81 1.33
CA THR A 87 13.70 -7.91 0.24
C THR A 87 14.26 -6.51 0.47
N PHE A 88 14.95 -5.94 -0.52
CA PHE A 88 15.48 -4.59 -0.45
C PHE A 88 15.48 -3.89 -1.81
N ALA A 89 15.60 -2.56 -1.78
CA ALA A 89 15.70 -1.76 -3.00
C ALA A 89 17.09 -1.93 -3.65
N GLY A 90 17.12 -2.29 -4.92
CA GLY A 90 18.34 -2.35 -5.72
C GLY A 90 18.78 -0.98 -6.24
N LYS A 91 20.08 -0.79 -6.43
CA LYS A 91 20.64 0.48 -6.97
C LYS A 91 20.12 0.83 -8.37
N ARG A 92 19.71 -0.17 -9.16
CA ARG A 92 19.14 0.00 -10.50
C ARG A 92 17.61 0.26 -10.51
N GLY A 93 16.99 0.52 -9.35
CA GLY A 93 15.57 0.91 -9.29
C GLY A 93 14.57 -0.24 -9.31
N GLY A 94 15.03 -1.48 -9.08
CA GLY A 94 14.18 -2.67 -8.93
C GLY A 94 14.18 -3.23 -7.51
N THR A 95 13.39 -4.28 -7.30
CA THR A 95 13.37 -5.02 -6.03
C THR A 95 14.38 -6.15 -6.10
N VAL A 96 15.24 -6.26 -5.09
CA VAL A 96 16.24 -7.32 -4.99
C VAL A 96 15.93 -8.17 -3.77
N ILE A 97 15.93 -9.48 -3.95
CA ILE A 97 15.80 -10.44 -2.86
C ILE A 97 17.15 -11.14 -2.71
N GLY A 98 17.78 -11.00 -1.55
CA GLY A 98 19.07 -11.61 -1.24
C GLY A 98 18.93 -12.78 -0.27
N ARG A 99 19.52 -13.93 -0.62
CA ARG A 99 19.59 -15.11 0.26
C ARG A 99 21.03 -15.65 0.31
N PRO A 100 21.67 -15.69 1.49
CA PRO A 100 22.93 -16.40 1.66
C PRO A 100 22.72 -17.91 1.64
N SER A 101 23.72 -18.63 1.15
CA SER A 101 23.87 -20.07 1.37
C SER A 101 24.10 -20.38 2.85
N ARG A 102 23.78 -21.62 3.26
CA ARG A 102 23.91 -22.09 4.64
C ARG A 102 25.34 -21.99 5.18
N ASP A 103 26.33 -22.15 4.31
CA ASP A 103 27.75 -22.00 4.62
C ASP A 103 28.26 -20.54 4.51
N GLY A 104 27.43 -19.62 4.04
CA GLY A 104 27.79 -18.20 3.88
C GLY A 104 28.83 -17.91 2.79
N GLN A 105 29.21 -18.91 1.98
CA GLN A 105 30.18 -18.79 0.89
C GLN A 105 29.56 -18.14 -0.35
N TYR A 106 28.26 -18.41 -0.57
CA TYR A 106 27.52 -17.96 -1.74
C TYR A 106 26.33 -17.08 -1.37
N PHE A 107 26.00 -16.16 -2.27
CA PHE A 107 24.81 -15.32 -2.20
C PHE A 107 24.02 -15.41 -3.49
N TYR A 108 22.76 -15.79 -3.39
CA TYR A 108 21.82 -15.75 -4.51
C TYR A 108 20.97 -14.50 -4.41
N PHE A 109 20.99 -13.71 -5.48
CA PHE A 109 20.18 -12.53 -5.65
C PHE A 109 19.15 -12.78 -6.74
N LEU A 110 17.90 -12.45 -6.46
CA LEU A 110 16.89 -12.31 -7.48
C LEU A 110 16.56 -10.85 -7.68
N THR A 111 16.70 -10.36 -8.90
CA THR A 111 16.32 -9.00 -9.26
C THR A 111 15.00 -9.04 -10.01
N LEU A 112 13.95 -8.49 -9.39
CA LEU A 112 12.65 -8.28 -10.02
C LEU A 112 12.63 -6.88 -10.62
N GLN A 113 12.57 -6.79 -11.95
CA GLN A 113 12.43 -5.52 -12.68
C GLN A 113 10.96 -5.03 -12.65
N GLY A 114 10.35 -4.97 -11.47
CA GLY A 114 9.08 -4.28 -11.28
C GLY A 114 9.34 -2.78 -11.16
N ARG A 115 8.85 -1.96 -12.10
CA ARG A 115 8.95 -0.49 -12.06
C ARG A 115 8.39 0.05 -10.74
N GLY A 116 9.25 0.33 -9.76
CA GLY A 116 9.09 1.35 -8.73
C GLY A 116 7.87 1.33 -7.79
N VAL A 117 6.85 0.48 -7.97
CA VAL A 117 5.61 0.53 -7.16
C VAL A 117 5.94 0.33 -5.68
N VAL A 118 6.76 -0.68 -5.37
CA VAL A 118 7.21 -0.95 -4.01
C VAL A 118 7.97 0.25 -3.43
N ARG A 119 8.84 0.90 -4.22
CA ARG A 119 9.57 2.11 -3.78
C ARG A 119 8.63 3.30 -3.52
N TRP A 120 7.60 3.49 -4.33
CA TRP A 120 6.60 4.55 -4.14
C TRP A 120 5.74 4.32 -2.88
N PHE A 121 5.45 3.05 -2.57
CA PHE A 121 4.73 2.65 -1.36
C PHE A 121 5.57 2.61 -0.08
N LEU A 122 6.90 2.76 -0.17
CA LEU A 122 7.81 2.75 0.99
C LEU A 122 8.29 4.15 1.38
N GLN A 123 7.88 5.19 0.65
CA GLN A 123 8.26 6.57 0.97
C GLN A 123 7.35 7.13 2.08
N PRO A 124 7.90 7.54 3.25
CA PRO A 124 7.11 8.06 4.35
C PRO A 124 6.31 9.31 3.97
N GLU A 125 6.82 10.10 3.02
CA GLU A 125 6.16 11.29 2.49
C GLU A 125 4.81 10.98 1.83
N VAL A 126 4.71 9.85 1.11
CA VAL A 126 3.47 9.43 0.46
C VAL A 126 2.45 9.01 1.51
N HIS A 127 2.87 8.33 2.57
CA HIS A 127 1.98 7.94 3.67
C HIS A 127 1.42 9.16 4.41
N LEU A 128 2.27 10.15 4.71
CA LEU A 128 1.84 11.39 5.34
C LEU A 128 0.87 12.17 4.46
N ALA A 129 1.14 12.27 3.16
CA ALA A 129 0.24 12.93 2.21
C ALA A 129 -1.13 12.23 2.13
N VAL A 130 -1.14 10.90 2.04
CA VAL A 130 -2.39 10.11 2.03
C VAL A 130 -3.18 10.29 3.32
N LEU A 131 -2.50 10.25 4.48
CA LEU A 131 -3.14 10.46 5.78
C LEU A 131 -3.75 11.85 5.88
N LEU A 132 -2.99 12.88 5.48
CA LEU A 132 -3.47 14.27 5.45
C LEU A 132 -4.71 14.42 4.57
N VAL A 133 -4.68 13.87 3.35
CA VAL A 133 -5.83 13.92 2.42
C VAL A 133 -7.04 13.21 3.02
N LEU A 134 -6.86 12.03 3.62
CA LEU A 134 -7.93 11.30 4.30
C LEU A 134 -8.52 12.10 5.47
N THR A 135 -7.68 12.72 6.30
CA THR A 135 -8.14 13.55 7.42
C THR A 135 -8.93 14.76 6.93
N VAL A 136 -8.42 15.47 5.92
CA VAL A 136 -9.09 16.65 5.35
C VAL A 136 -10.43 16.25 4.72
N LEU A 137 -10.47 15.18 3.92
CA LEU A 137 -11.70 14.69 3.31
C LEU A 137 -12.72 14.24 4.36
N SER A 138 -12.29 13.48 5.37
CA SER A 138 -13.15 13.02 6.46
C SER A 138 -13.75 14.20 7.23
N TYR A 139 -12.92 15.19 7.58
CA TYR A 139 -13.37 16.39 8.29
C TYR A 139 -14.34 17.23 7.43
N ALA A 140 -14.02 17.45 6.16
CA ALA A 140 -14.88 18.18 5.23
C ALA A 140 -16.23 17.48 5.06
N PHE A 141 -16.23 16.16 4.90
CA PHE A 141 -17.44 15.36 4.75
C PHE A 141 -18.31 15.38 6.00
N ALA A 142 -17.71 15.22 7.18
CA ALA A 142 -18.42 15.35 8.46
C ALA A 142 -19.06 16.74 8.59
N ARG A 143 -18.33 17.82 8.28
CA ARG A 143 -18.86 19.19 8.35
C ARG A 143 -19.97 19.43 7.33
N TYR A 144 -19.84 18.88 6.12
CA TYR A 144 -20.81 18.98 5.03
C TYR A 144 -22.17 18.37 5.41
N LEU A 145 -22.17 17.26 6.15
CA LEU A 145 -23.40 16.56 6.59
C LEU A 145 -23.93 17.08 7.92
N THR A 146 -23.08 17.23 8.95
CA THR A 146 -23.52 17.56 10.30
C THR A 146 -24.00 19.01 10.42
N SER A 147 -23.42 19.95 9.68
CA SER A 147 -23.82 21.36 9.74
C SER A 147 -25.29 21.61 9.36
N PRO A 148 -25.80 21.15 8.19
CA PRO A 148 -27.21 21.33 7.83
C PRO A 148 -28.16 20.57 8.76
N VAL A 149 -27.79 19.37 9.20
CA VAL A 149 -28.59 18.60 10.16
C VAL A 149 -28.75 19.36 11.48
N ARG A 150 -27.68 19.97 11.98
CA ARG A 150 -27.72 20.79 13.20
C ARG A 150 -28.60 22.03 13.03
N LYS A 151 -28.57 22.69 11.86
CA LYS A 151 -29.45 23.83 11.57
C LYS A 151 -30.93 23.41 11.57
N LEU A 152 -31.23 22.28 10.94
CA LEU A 152 -32.58 21.71 10.94
C LEU A 152 -33.03 21.37 12.36
N GLN A 153 -32.17 20.73 13.16
CA GLN A 153 -32.45 20.41 14.55
C GLN A 153 -32.79 21.66 15.37
N ILE A 154 -31.98 22.72 15.27
CA ILE A 154 -32.23 23.97 15.99
C ILE A 154 -33.57 24.59 15.57
N ALA A 155 -33.86 24.63 14.26
CA ALA A 155 -35.11 25.20 13.78
C ALA A 155 -36.33 24.44 14.30
N VAL A 156 -36.27 23.10 14.28
CA VAL A 156 -37.31 22.21 14.82
C VAL A 156 -37.47 22.39 16.33
N GLU A 157 -36.37 22.49 17.09
CA GLU A 157 -36.42 22.73 18.54
C GLU A 157 -37.05 24.08 18.88
N CYS A 158 -36.70 25.16 18.17
CA CYS A 158 -37.34 26.47 18.32
C CYS A 158 -38.84 26.40 18.01
N PHE A 159 -39.20 25.75 16.90
CA PHE A 159 -40.59 25.57 16.49
C PHE A 159 -41.39 24.80 17.55
N GLY A 160 -40.83 23.72 18.10
CA GLY A 160 -41.46 22.94 19.17
C GLY A 160 -41.61 23.69 20.50
N ARG A 161 -40.85 24.77 20.71
CA ARG A 161 -40.99 25.67 21.87
C ARG A 161 -42.02 26.79 21.66
N GLY A 162 -42.71 26.80 20.53
CA GLY A 162 -43.73 27.80 20.18
C GLY A 162 -43.21 28.99 19.37
N ASP A 163 -41.94 28.99 18.95
CA ASP A 163 -41.44 29.95 17.97
C ASP A 163 -41.80 29.49 16.55
N PHE A 164 -43.07 29.69 16.19
CA PHE A 164 -43.61 29.26 14.91
C PHE A 164 -43.06 30.02 13.70
N GLY A 165 -42.33 31.13 13.91
CA GLY A 165 -41.65 31.87 12.84
C GLY A 165 -40.29 31.29 12.44
N SER A 166 -39.79 30.30 13.19
CA SER A 166 -38.50 29.65 12.92
C SER A 166 -38.49 28.91 11.58
N ARG A 167 -37.45 29.13 10.76
CA ARG A 167 -37.24 28.51 9.44
C ARG A 167 -35.77 28.14 9.23
N VAL A 168 -35.53 27.10 8.45
CA VAL A 168 -34.18 26.62 8.12
C VAL A 168 -33.58 27.40 6.95
N ARG A 169 -34.37 27.72 5.92
CA ARG A 169 -33.96 28.46 4.72
C ARG A 169 -32.72 27.85 4.02
N SER A 170 -32.78 26.56 3.73
CA SER A 170 -31.66 25.85 3.10
C SER A 170 -31.54 26.16 1.59
N THR A 171 -30.33 26.52 1.15
CA THR A 171 -29.97 26.69 -0.27
C THR A 171 -29.42 25.41 -0.91
N ARG A 172 -29.36 24.30 -0.16
CA ARG A 172 -28.80 23.04 -0.66
C ARG A 172 -29.72 22.40 -1.69
N GLN A 173 -29.12 21.73 -2.67
CA GLN A 173 -29.83 21.03 -3.74
C GLN A 173 -29.84 19.51 -3.56
N ASP A 174 -29.41 19.02 -2.39
CA ASP A 174 -29.42 17.62 -2.01
C ASP A 174 -30.66 17.26 -1.17
N GLU A 175 -30.72 16.01 -0.73
CA GLU A 175 -31.80 15.44 0.08
C GLU A 175 -31.98 16.20 1.40
N LEU A 176 -30.88 16.70 1.99
CA LEU A 176 -30.94 17.52 3.20
C LEU A 176 -31.54 18.90 2.93
N GLY A 177 -31.24 19.48 1.76
CA GLY A 177 -31.91 20.69 1.29
C GLY A 177 -33.39 20.49 1.04
N GLN A 178 -33.76 19.36 0.44
CA GLN A 178 -35.17 18.99 0.25
C GLN A 178 -35.89 18.83 1.58
N LEU A 179 -35.29 18.12 2.55
CA LEU A 179 -35.85 17.95 3.88
C LEU A 179 -36.08 19.28 4.60
N ALA A 180 -35.12 20.20 4.53
CA ALA A 180 -35.25 21.54 5.09
C ALA A 180 -36.40 22.33 4.47
N ARG A 181 -36.57 22.28 3.14
CA ARG A 181 -37.70 22.95 2.45
C ARG A 181 -39.04 22.33 2.85
N THR A 182 -39.12 21.01 2.97
CA THR A 182 -40.33 20.33 3.43
C THR A 182 -40.70 20.75 4.85
N PHE A 183 -39.72 20.90 5.74
CA PHE A 183 -39.95 21.44 7.09
C PHE A 183 -40.46 22.87 7.05
N ASP A 184 -39.83 23.76 6.28
CA ASP A 184 -40.25 25.17 6.16
C ASP A 184 -41.70 25.28 5.65
N GLN A 185 -42.11 24.46 4.67
CA GLN A 185 -43.50 24.42 4.18
C GLN A 185 -44.49 23.93 5.24
N MET A 186 -44.11 22.96 6.07
CA MET A 186 -44.94 22.50 7.18
C MET A 186 -45.14 23.61 8.20
N ALA A 187 -44.06 24.31 8.54
CA ALA A 187 -44.07 25.43 9.47
C ALA A 187 -44.97 26.57 8.98
N ASP A 188 -44.89 26.94 7.69
CA ASP A 188 -45.76 27.96 7.08
C ASP A 188 -47.25 27.61 7.20
N ARG A 189 -47.61 26.34 6.99
CA ARG A 189 -49.00 25.88 7.09
C ARG A 189 -49.51 25.95 8.52
N ILE A 190 -48.71 25.52 9.49
CA ILE A 190 -49.09 25.53 10.90
C ILE A 190 -49.24 26.97 11.41
N GLU A 191 -48.30 27.86 11.06
CA GLU A 191 -48.38 29.29 11.42
C GLU A 191 -49.66 29.93 10.86
N THR A 192 -49.98 29.66 9.59
CA THR A 192 -51.22 30.15 8.95
C THR A 192 -52.48 29.64 9.67
N LEU A 193 -52.49 28.38 10.12
CA LEU A 193 -53.62 27.81 10.86
C LEU A 193 -53.80 28.48 12.23
N LEU A 194 -52.70 28.69 12.97
CA LEU A 194 -52.74 29.33 14.28
C LEU A 194 -53.17 30.80 14.18
N ASP A 195 -52.74 31.52 13.15
CA ASP A 195 -53.14 32.90 12.90
C ASP A 195 -54.63 33.02 12.56
N ALA A 196 -55.19 32.01 11.87
CA ALA A 196 -56.62 31.95 11.58
C ALA A 196 -57.45 31.68 12.84
N GLU A 197 -56.96 30.87 13.77
CA GLU A 197 -57.66 30.56 15.03
C GLU A 197 -57.61 31.72 16.05
N ARG A 198 -56.61 32.60 15.94
CA ARG A 198 -56.47 33.79 16.81
C ARG A 198 -57.32 35.00 16.40
N ARG A 199 -57.98 34.97 15.23
CA ARG A 199 -58.83 36.05 14.73
C ARG A 199 -60.30 35.80 15.04
#